data_AF-A0A6B2CQS8-F1
#
_entry.id   AF-A0A6B2CQS8-F1
#
_cell.length_a   1.000
_cell.length_b   1.000
_cell.length_c   1.000
_cell.angle_alpha   90.00
_cell.angle_beta   90.00
_cell.angle_gamma   90.00
#
_symmetry.space_group_name_H-M   'P 1'
#
loop_
_entity.id
_entity.type
_entity.pdbx_description
1 polymer ?
#
loop_
_entity_poly.entity_id
_entity_poly.type
_entity_poly.pdbx_seq_one_letter_code
_entity_poly.pdbx_strand_id
1 'polypeptide(L)'
;ALEPIGGQDRTDAEKVLCPLVEGWASLAAFQAWALRVNPRTFARALPQRPLCGVRWASLAEAYERNLGVDVVSLATELSQVMSRVKVEGRGLRDVMSSVRRSAGVAAVRSAMAAFEGYPYSPALIAAALLLLTIDVDNLRATLLGIGLGLTPAELEAAII
;
A
#
# COMPACT_ATOMS: atom_id res chain seq x y z
N ALA A 1 -14.09 4.08 -8.40
CA ALA A 1 -15.07 4.58 -7.41
C ALA A 1 -14.76 6.02 -6.94
N LEU A 2 -14.22 6.89 -7.82
CA LEU A 2 -14.01 8.33 -7.55
C LEU A 2 -14.63 9.22 -8.64
N GLU A 3 -15.52 8.66 -9.47
CA GLU A 3 -16.18 9.37 -10.58
C GLU A 3 -17.01 10.61 -10.21
N PRO A 4 -17.63 10.73 -9.00
CA PRO A 4 -18.39 11.94 -8.69
C PRO A 4 -17.52 13.13 -8.24
N ILE A 5 -16.22 12.93 -7.98
CA ILE A 5 -15.30 14.02 -7.62
C ILE A 5 -14.51 14.38 -8.89
N GLY A 6 -14.81 15.54 -9.47
CA GLY A 6 -14.11 16.07 -10.63
C GLY A 6 -13.02 17.07 -10.25
N GLY A 7 -11.99 17.22 -11.08
CA GLY A 7 -11.00 18.30 -10.96
C GLY A 7 -9.96 18.11 -9.84
N GLN A 8 -9.57 19.21 -9.21
CA GLN A 8 -8.46 19.29 -8.25
C GLN A 8 -8.71 18.44 -6.98
N ASP A 9 -9.95 18.40 -6.50
CA ASP A 9 -10.34 17.62 -5.32
C ASP A 9 -10.06 16.13 -5.45
N ARG A 10 -10.22 15.59 -6.67
CA ARG A 10 -9.90 14.20 -6.96
C ARG A 10 -8.41 13.95 -6.89
N THR A 11 -7.62 14.83 -7.51
CA THR A 11 -6.15 14.73 -7.51
C THR A 11 -5.60 14.78 -6.09
N ASP A 12 -6.15 15.64 -5.24
CA ASP A 12 -5.69 15.79 -3.86
C ASP A 12 -6.13 14.63 -2.97
N ALA A 13 -7.35 14.10 -3.15
CA ALA A 13 -7.77 12.87 -2.46
C ALA A 13 -6.96 11.65 -2.93
N GLU A 14 -6.64 11.56 -4.22
CA GLU A 14 -5.77 10.52 -4.77
C GLU A 14 -4.37 10.59 -4.15
N LYS A 15 -3.77 11.78 -3.93
CA LYS A 15 -2.46 11.87 -3.26
C LYS A 15 -2.44 11.20 -1.88
N VAL A 16 -3.54 11.27 -1.13
CA VAL A 16 -3.67 10.65 0.19
C VAL A 16 -3.84 9.12 0.08
N LEU A 17 -4.69 8.66 -0.83
CA LEU A 17 -5.09 7.25 -0.91
C LEU A 17 -4.13 6.38 -1.75
N CYS A 18 -3.51 6.95 -2.77
CA CYS A 18 -2.74 6.19 -3.77
C CYS A 18 -1.53 5.44 -3.23
N PRO A 19 -0.78 5.93 -2.23
CA PRO A 19 0.26 5.12 -1.60
C PRO A 19 -0.27 3.80 -1.03
N LEU A 20 -1.48 3.79 -0.44
CA LEU A 20 -2.09 2.58 0.08
C LEU A 20 -2.58 1.65 -1.02
N VAL A 21 -3.11 2.20 -2.12
CA VAL A 21 -3.54 1.41 -3.28
C VAL A 21 -2.35 0.71 -3.94
N GLU A 22 -1.24 1.42 -4.14
CA GLU A 22 0.00 0.82 -4.65
C GLU A 22 0.57 -0.23 -3.69
N GLY A 23 0.54 0.06 -2.38
CA GLY A 23 0.95 -0.90 -1.35
C GLY A 23 0.12 -2.17 -1.36
N TRP A 24 -1.21 -2.03 -1.41
CA TRP A 24 -2.15 -3.16 -1.52
C TRP A 24 -1.91 -3.97 -2.79
N ALA A 25 -1.77 -3.31 -3.94
CA ALA A 25 -1.53 -3.97 -5.22
C ALA A 25 -0.24 -4.81 -5.19
N SER A 26 0.81 -4.24 -4.62
CA SER A 26 2.11 -4.90 -4.45
C SER A 26 2.01 -6.10 -3.51
N LEU A 27 1.37 -5.93 -2.34
CA LEU A 27 1.15 -7.01 -1.38
C LEU A 27 0.30 -8.14 -1.97
N ALA A 28 -0.74 -7.82 -2.73
CA ALA A 28 -1.57 -8.79 -3.40
C ALA A 28 -0.76 -9.65 -4.39
N ALA A 29 0.14 -9.04 -5.17
CA ALA A 29 1.03 -9.77 -6.07
C ALA A 29 1.98 -10.71 -5.32
N PHE A 30 2.59 -10.25 -4.22
CA PHE A 30 3.47 -11.11 -3.40
C PHE A 30 2.74 -12.24 -2.69
N GLN A 31 1.54 -11.98 -2.17
CA GLN A 31 0.69 -13.01 -1.57
C GLN A 31 0.24 -14.04 -2.62
N ALA A 32 -0.19 -13.58 -3.79
CA ALA A 32 -0.52 -14.45 -4.90
C ALA A 32 0.68 -15.28 -5.37
N TRP A 33 1.89 -14.71 -5.34
CA TRP A 33 3.12 -15.40 -5.71
C TRP A 33 3.45 -16.50 -4.69
N ALA A 34 3.34 -16.18 -3.40
CA ALA A 34 3.55 -17.12 -2.31
C ALA A 34 2.59 -18.32 -2.37
N LEU A 35 1.34 -18.07 -2.75
CA LEU A 35 0.30 -19.09 -2.91
C LEU A 35 0.29 -19.76 -4.28
N ARG A 36 1.19 -19.36 -5.19
CA ARG A 36 1.27 -19.85 -6.58
C ARG A 36 -0.09 -19.80 -7.30
N VAL A 37 -0.82 -18.70 -7.12
CA VAL A 37 -2.14 -18.50 -7.75
C VAL A 37 -1.99 -18.56 -9.27
N ASN A 38 -2.98 -19.15 -9.94
CA ASN A 38 -2.99 -19.17 -11.41
C ASN A 38 -3.01 -17.72 -11.96
N PRO A 39 -2.12 -17.35 -12.91
CA PRO A 39 -2.05 -16.00 -13.46
C PRO A 39 -3.37 -15.47 -14.02
N ARG A 40 -4.18 -16.33 -14.66
CA ARG A 40 -5.49 -15.94 -15.19
C ARG A 40 -6.48 -15.62 -14.07
N THR A 41 -6.42 -16.36 -12.97
CA THR A 41 -7.24 -16.09 -11.78
C THR A 41 -6.82 -14.79 -11.12
N PHE A 42 -5.51 -14.56 -10.99
CA PHE A 42 -4.97 -13.30 -10.46
C PHE A 42 -5.42 -12.10 -11.30
N ALA A 43 -5.23 -12.14 -12.62
CA ALA A 43 -5.63 -11.07 -13.53
C ALA A 43 -7.14 -10.76 -13.48
N ARG A 44 -7.99 -11.79 -13.33
CA ARG A 44 -9.45 -11.61 -13.19
C ARG A 44 -9.86 -10.97 -11.86
N ALA A 45 -9.10 -11.18 -10.81
CA ALA A 45 -9.36 -10.60 -9.49
C ALA A 45 -9.00 -9.11 -9.42
N LEU A 46 -8.18 -8.60 -10.35
CA LEU A 46 -7.78 -7.20 -10.38
C LEU A 46 -8.95 -6.28 -10.81
N PRO A 47 -8.98 -5.04 -10.29
CA PRO A 47 -9.95 -4.06 -10.73
C PRO A 47 -9.83 -3.77 -12.23
N GLN A 48 -10.96 -3.62 -12.92
CA GLN A 48 -10.97 -3.33 -14.36
C GLN A 48 -10.66 -1.86 -14.68
N ARG A 49 -10.91 -0.95 -13.73
CA ARG A 49 -10.64 0.49 -13.90
C ARG A 49 -9.33 0.87 -13.22
N PRO A 50 -8.48 1.69 -13.87
CA PRO A 50 -7.26 2.18 -13.24
C PRO A 50 -7.62 2.98 -11.99
N LEU A 51 -6.98 2.67 -10.88
CA LEU A 51 -7.04 3.47 -9.66
C LEU A 51 -5.65 4.00 -9.41
N CYS A 52 -5.52 5.28 -9.08
CA CYS A 52 -4.26 5.84 -8.64
C CYS A 52 -3.09 5.75 -9.63
N GLY A 53 -3.38 5.68 -10.93
CA GLY A 53 -2.37 5.47 -11.97
C GLY A 53 -1.79 4.05 -12.01
N VAL A 54 -2.27 3.12 -11.17
CA VAL A 54 -1.85 1.72 -11.20
C VAL A 54 -2.38 1.06 -12.47
N ARG A 55 -1.45 0.59 -13.31
CA ARG A 55 -1.74 -0.16 -14.53
C ARG A 55 -1.91 -1.64 -14.19
N TRP A 56 -3.15 -2.06 -13.92
CA TRP A 56 -3.48 -3.44 -13.53
C TRP A 56 -3.02 -4.49 -14.54
N ALA A 57 -3.05 -4.17 -15.84
CA ALA A 57 -2.50 -5.05 -16.88
C ALA A 57 -0.99 -5.28 -16.69
N SER A 58 -0.22 -4.21 -16.46
CA SER A 58 1.22 -4.30 -16.19
C SER A 58 1.52 -5.08 -14.91
N LEU A 59 0.67 -4.97 -13.89
CA LEU A 59 0.77 -5.78 -12.66
C LEU A 59 0.53 -7.27 -12.94
N ALA A 60 -0.50 -7.61 -13.71
CA ALA A 60 -0.81 -8.98 -14.08
C ALA A 60 0.30 -9.61 -14.94
N GLU A 61 0.82 -8.86 -15.91
CA GLU A 61 1.93 -9.29 -16.75
C GLU A 61 3.21 -9.51 -15.95
N ALA A 62 3.56 -8.58 -15.04
CA ALA A 62 4.72 -8.73 -14.16
C ALA A 62 4.59 -9.95 -13.26
N TYR A 63 3.39 -10.21 -12.74
CA TYR A 63 3.10 -11.41 -11.97
C TYR A 63 3.29 -12.70 -12.79
N GLU A 64 2.72 -12.75 -14.00
CA GLU A 64 2.80 -13.91 -14.89
C GLU A 64 4.24 -14.25 -15.27
N ARG A 65 5.05 -13.24 -15.63
CA ARG A 65 6.47 -13.42 -15.97
C ARG A 65 7.29 -13.97 -14.80
N ASN A 66 6.99 -13.54 -13.58
CA ASN A 66 7.81 -13.84 -12.39
C ASN A 66 7.28 -14.98 -11.52
N LEU A 67 6.16 -15.60 -11.89
CA LEU A 67 5.58 -16.71 -11.13
C LEU A 67 6.55 -17.89 -10.98
N GLY A 68 7.42 -18.13 -11.96
CA GLY A 68 8.36 -19.26 -12.00
C GLY A 68 9.79 -18.96 -11.56
N VAL A 69 10.13 -17.70 -11.27
CA VAL A 69 11.53 -17.26 -11.10
C VAL A 69 11.85 -17.09 -9.61
N ASP A 70 11.87 -15.86 -9.12
CA ASP A 70 12.17 -15.50 -7.74
C ASP A 70 11.37 -14.27 -7.30
N VAL A 71 11.31 -14.08 -5.99
CA VAL A 71 10.58 -12.94 -5.41
C VAL A 71 11.28 -11.61 -5.69
N VAL A 72 12.61 -11.64 -5.90
CA VAL A 72 13.40 -10.44 -6.14
C VAL A 72 13.15 -9.91 -7.55
N SER A 73 13.04 -10.75 -8.58
CA SER A 73 12.68 -10.29 -9.91
C SER A 73 11.27 -9.69 -9.94
N LEU A 74 10.29 -10.31 -9.26
CA LEU A 74 8.97 -9.71 -9.07
C LEU A 74 9.07 -8.34 -8.36
N ALA A 75 9.87 -8.23 -7.30
CA ALA A 75 10.08 -6.96 -6.60
C ALA A 75 10.68 -5.88 -7.51
N THR A 76 11.64 -6.23 -8.37
CA THR A 76 12.25 -5.28 -9.31
C THR A 76 11.30 -4.83 -10.41
N GLU A 77 10.42 -5.69 -10.92
CA GLU A 77 9.40 -5.25 -11.88
C GLU A 77 8.35 -4.37 -11.21
N LEU A 78 7.91 -4.73 -10.00
CA LEU A 78 6.93 -3.93 -9.28
C LEU A 78 7.48 -2.56 -8.87
N SER A 79 8.77 -2.44 -8.52
CA SER A 79 9.37 -1.15 -8.19
C SER A 79 9.43 -0.18 -9.38
N GLN A 80 9.38 -0.68 -10.62
CA GLN A 80 9.28 0.15 -11.82
C GLN A 80 7.84 0.59 -12.11
N VAL A 81 6.85 -0.16 -11.62
CA VAL A 81 5.42 0.11 -11.83
C VAL A 81 4.84 1.00 -10.73
N MET A 82 5.33 0.87 -9.50
CA MET A 82 4.87 1.61 -8.33
C MET A 82 5.66 2.90 -8.16
N SER A 83 4.96 4.03 -8.11
CA SER A 83 5.57 5.36 -8.11
C SER A 83 5.73 5.98 -6.72
N ARG A 84 4.92 5.52 -5.76
CA ARG A 84 4.77 6.07 -4.41
C ARG A 84 5.27 5.11 -3.33
N VAL A 85 5.41 3.82 -3.65
CA VAL A 85 5.80 2.78 -2.70
C VAL A 85 7.12 2.14 -3.11
N LYS A 86 8.06 2.07 -2.17
CA LYS A 86 9.29 1.33 -2.33
C LYS A 86 9.03 -0.16 -2.17
N VAL A 87 9.52 -0.93 -3.15
CA VAL A 87 9.44 -2.40 -3.17
C VAL A 87 10.88 -2.92 -3.17
N GLU A 88 11.39 -3.25 -1.99
CA GLU A 88 12.79 -3.65 -1.80
C GLU A 88 12.89 -4.79 -0.79
N GLY A 89 13.82 -5.73 -1.01
CA GLY A 89 14.09 -6.82 -0.09
C GLY A 89 14.72 -8.03 -0.77
N ARG A 90 15.28 -8.94 0.04
CA ARG A 90 15.93 -10.17 -0.44
C ARG A 90 15.06 -11.41 -0.29
N GLY A 91 14.05 -11.35 0.57
CA GLY A 91 13.09 -12.43 0.79
C GLY A 91 11.66 -11.92 0.85
N LEU A 92 10.69 -12.83 0.69
CA LEU A 92 9.26 -12.49 0.65
C LEU A 92 8.82 -11.69 1.88
N ARG A 93 9.25 -12.10 3.09
CA ARG A 93 8.90 -11.40 4.34
C ARG A 93 9.43 -9.97 4.35
N ASP A 94 10.67 -9.77 3.91
CA ASP A 94 11.34 -8.46 3.91
C ASP A 94 10.72 -7.53 2.87
N VAL A 95 10.41 -8.05 1.68
CA VAL A 95 9.75 -7.27 0.64
C VAL A 95 8.35 -6.85 1.10
N MET A 96 7.58 -7.78 1.68
CA MET A 96 6.24 -7.45 2.18
C MET A 96 6.27 -6.48 3.37
N SER A 97 7.26 -6.55 4.26
CA SER A 97 7.41 -5.58 5.35
C SER A 97 7.83 -4.20 4.83
N SER A 98 8.76 -4.16 3.86
CA SER A 98 9.20 -2.95 3.16
C SER A 98 8.03 -2.23 2.48
N VAL A 99 7.21 -2.97 1.72
CA VAL A 99 6.00 -2.44 1.06
C VAL A 99 5.01 -1.86 2.07
N ARG A 100 4.70 -2.60 3.15
CA ARG A 100 3.79 -2.10 4.20
C ARG A 100 4.30 -0.80 4.82
N ARG A 101 5.57 -0.78 5.22
CA ARG A 101 6.19 0.39 5.84
C ARG A 101 6.23 1.57 4.88
N SER A 102 6.67 1.36 3.65
CA SER A 102 6.77 2.43 2.66
C SER A 102 5.39 2.99 2.29
N ALA A 103 4.39 2.14 2.12
CA ALA A 103 3.02 2.58 1.86
C ALA A 103 2.45 3.38 3.04
N GLY A 104 2.63 2.87 4.27
CA GLY A 104 2.22 3.54 5.49
C GLY A 104 2.84 4.93 5.65
N VAL A 105 4.17 5.03 5.61
CA VAL A 105 4.89 6.30 5.74
C VAL A 105 4.51 7.31 4.65
N ALA A 106 4.38 6.85 3.40
CA ALA A 106 3.96 7.72 2.30
C ALA A 106 2.51 8.20 2.46
N ALA A 107 1.62 7.34 2.96
CA ALA A 107 0.23 7.69 3.22
C ALA A 107 0.10 8.67 4.39
N VAL A 108 0.79 8.44 5.52
CA VAL A 108 0.84 9.36 6.68
C VAL A 108 1.32 10.74 6.25
N ARG A 109 2.45 10.81 5.54
CA ARG A 109 3.01 12.08 5.06
C ARG A 109 2.02 12.83 4.18
N SER A 110 1.35 12.12 3.28
CA SER A 110 0.37 12.73 2.37
C SER A 110 -0.89 13.18 3.11
N ALA A 111 -1.32 12.40 4.11
CA ALA A 111 -2.46 12.73 4.96
C ALA A 111 -2.19 13.95 5.83
N MET A 112 -1.04 14.02 6.51
CA MET A 112 -0.66 15.18 7.32
C MET A 112 -0.62 16.46 6.48
N ALA A 113 -0.01 16.40 5.28
CA ALA A 113 0.03 17.53 4.37
C ALA A 113 -1.37 18.00 3.92
N ALA A 114 -2.30 17.05 3.70
CA ALA A 114 -3.67 17.37 3.34
C ALA A 114 -4.52 17.85 4.53
N PHE A 115 -4.20 17.40 5.74
CA PHE A 115 -4.88 17.78 6.98
C PHE A 115 -4.49 19.19 7.44
N GLU A 116 -3.23 19.58 7.26
CA GLU A 116 -2.72 20.93 7.50
C GLU A 116 -3.19 21.94 6.43
N GLY A 117 -3.66 21.45 5.29
CA GLY A 117 -4.17 22.26 4.18
C GLY A 117 -5.59 22.78 4.42
N TYR A 118 -5.75 24.11 4.41
CA TYR A 118 -7.05 24.76 4.22
C TYR A 118 -7.40 24.77 2.71
N PRO A 119 -8.67 24.65 2.25
CA PRO A 119 -9.94 24.51 2.97
C PRO A 119 -10.51 23.06 3.02
N TYR A 120 -11.69 22.90 3.65
CA TYR A 120 -12.46 21.64 3.67
C TYR A 120 -12.64 21.06 2.27
N SER A 121 -12.02 19.90 2.05
CA SER A 121 -12.03 19.16 0.79
C SER A 121 -12.20 17.66 1.06
N PRO A 122 -12.57 16.86 0.04
CA PRO A 122 -12.57 15.40 0.16
C PRO A 122 -11.21 14.82 0.60
N ALA A 123 -10.11 15.49 0.25
CA ALA A 123 -8.76 15.11 0.65
C ALA A 123 -8.56 15.25 2.18
N LEU A 124 -9.11 16.30 2.80
CA LEU A 124 -9.06 16.48 4.26
C LEU A 124 -9.85 15.39 4.99
N ILE A 125 -11.03 15.02 4.48
CA ILE A 125 -11.83 13.92 5.06
C ILE A 125 -11.07 12.59 4.94
N ALA A 126 -10.51 12.30 3.77
CA ALA A 126 -9.70 11.10 3.55
C ALA A 126 -8.46 11.07 4.46
N ALA A 127 -7.79 12.21 4.63
CA ALA A 127 -6.64 12.35 5.51
C ALA A 127 -7.01 12.12 6.98
N ALA A 128 -8.07 12.74 7.47
CA ALA A 128 -8.53 12.58 8.85
C ALA A 128 -8.91 11.12 9.16
N LEU A 129 -9.66 10.46 8.27
CA LEU A 129 -10.02 9.05 8.42
C LEU A 129 -8.80 8.13 8.39
N LEU A 130 -7.83 8.41 7.53
CA LEU A 130 -6.60 7.65 7.43
C LEU A 130 -5.76 7.79 8.71
N LEU A 131 -5.53 9.02 9.17
CA LEU A 131 -4.77 9.27 10.40
C LEU A 131 -5.45 8.60 11.60
N LEU A 132 -6.77 8.70 11.72
CA LEU A 132 -7.52 8.01 12.76
C LEU A 132 -7.37 6.49 12.71
N THR A 133 -7.38 5.90 11.50
CA THR A 133 -7.17 4.46 11.33
C THR A 133 -5.78 4.04 11.82
N ILE A 134 -4.76 4.83 11.49
CA ILE A 134 -3.38 4.59 11.89
C ILE A 134 -3.21 4.72 13.40
N ASP A 135 -3.82 5.72 14.03
CA ASP A 135 -3.80 5.88 15.49
C ASP A 135 -4.45 4.69 16.20
N VAL A 136 -5.58 4.20 15.68
CA VAL A 136 -6.26 3.02 16.23
C VAL A 136 -5.41 1.76 16.07
N ASP A 137 -4.77 1.58 14.91
CA ASP A 137 -3.89 0.43 14.67
C ASP A 137 -2.63 0.50 15.55
N ASN A 138 -2.06 1.69 15.75
CA ASN A 138 -0.91 1.92 16.63
C ASN A 138 -1.26 1.66 18.11
N LEU A 139 -2.43 2.10 18.57
CA LEU A 139 -2.93 1.77 19.91
C LEU A 139 -3.13 0.26 20.08
N ARG A 140 -3.74 -0.40 19.08
CA ARG A 140 -3.93 -1.85 19.09
C ARG A 140 -2.59 -2.58 19.14
N ALA A 141 -1.63 -2.20 18.30
CA ALA A 141 -0.29 -2.80 18.28
C ALA A 141 0.42 -2.63 19.63
N THR A 142 0.30 -1.44 20.23
CA THR A 142 0.85 -1.14 21.56
C THR A 142 0.25 -2.04 22.64
N LEU A 143 -1.08 -2.12 22.70
CA LEU A 143 -1.78 -2.95 23.70
C LEU A 143 -1.47 -4.43 23.54
N LEU A 144 -1.43 -4.93 22.30
CA LEU A 144 -1.06 -6.32 22.01
C LEU A 144 0.40 -6.59 22.38
N GLY A 145 1.30 -5.66 22.06
CA GLY A 145 2.72 -5.82 22.40
C GLY A 145 2.97 -5.84 23.90
N ILE A 146 2.26 -4.99 24.67
CA ILE A 146 2.28 -5.04 26.13
C ILE A 146 1.74 -6.39 26.63
N GLY A 147 0.62 -6.86 26.08
CA GLY A 147 0.03 -8.15 26.47
C GLY A 147 0.91 -9.37 26.15
N LEU A 148 1.74 -9.27 25.11
CA LEU A 148 2.69 -10.31 24.69
C LEU A 148 4.08 -10.16 25.33
N GLY A 149 4.32 -9.10 26.11
CA GLY A 149 5.61 -8.84 26.76
C GLY A 149 6.74 -8.49 25.80
N LEU A 150 6.43 -7.84 24.67
CA LEU A 150 7.42 -7.40 23.69
C LEU A 150 8.38 -6.36 24.28
N THR A 151 9.63 -6.38 23.82
CA THR A 151 10.61 -5.35 24.17
C THR A 151 10.25 -4.01 23.51
N PRO A 152 10.73 -2.86 24.05
CA PRO A 152 10.48 -1.55 23.44
C PRO A 152 10.90 -1.46 21.96
N ALA A 153 12.01 -2.11 21.60
CA ALA A 153 12.49 -2.15 20.21
C ALA A 153 11.57 -2.95 19.27
N GLU A 154 10.96 -4.03 19.78
CA GLU A 154 9.97 -4.81 19.01
C GLU A 154 8.64 -4.07 18.88
N LEU A 155 8.27 -3.28 19.90
CA LEU A 155 7.09 -2.44 19.89
C LEU A 155 7.23 -1.30 18.88
N GLU A 156 8.36 -0.59 18.89
CA GLU A 156 8.68 0.47 17.91
C GLU A 156 8.69 -0.06 16.46
N ALA A 157 9.10 -1.31 16.26
CA ALA A 157 9.05 -1.94 14.93
C ALA A 157 7.63 -2.34 14.48
N ALA A 158 6.69 -2.49 15.42
CA ALA A 158 5.31 -2.90 15.17
C ALA A 158 4.35 -1.70 14.96
N ILE A 159 4.77 -0.51 15.39
CA ILE A 159 4.06 0.76 15.21
C ILE A 159 4.47 1.37 13.85
N ILE A 160 3.54 2.05 13.19
CA ILE A 160 3.76 2.79 11.92
C ILE A 160 3.95 4.27 12.21
#